data_AF-A0A975K1H3-F1
#
_entry.id   AF-A0A975K1H3-F1
#
_cell.length_a   1.000
_cell.length_b   1.000
_cell.length_c   1.000
_cell.angle_alpha   90.00
_cell.angle_beta   90.00
_cell.angle_gamma   90.00
#
_symmetry.space_group_name_H-M   'P 1'
#
loop_
_entity.id
_entity.type
_entity.pdbx_description
1 polymer ?
#
loop_
_entity_poly.entity_id
_entity_poly.type
_entity_poly.pdbx_seq_one_letter_code
_entity_poly.pdbx_strand_id
1 'polypeptide(L)'
;MVVVLLVSTGVVAYLGSVMVARHRAQAAADLAALAGAARLPAGVAAACARAERVAREMRVGDVRCGVDDLDVVVTADVAVAFAGIARATARAGPEQPPRQRVLGLFGPSMPARPTDRAPAAA
;
A
#
# COMPACT_ATOMS: atom_id res chain seq x y z
N MET A 1 25.34 15.23 -32.02
CA MET A 1 25.68 14.32 -30.89
C MET A 1 25.32 14.90 -29.53
N VAL A 2 25.73 16.14 -29.20
CA VAL A 2 25.45 16.77 -27.90
C VAL A 2 23.96 16.82 -27.57
N VAL A 3 23.10 17.19 -28.53
CA VAL A 3 21.64 17.22 -28.34
C VAL A 3 21.08 15.85 -27.95
N VAL A 4 21.54 14.78 -28.60
CA VAL A 4 21.08 13.41 -28.31
C VAL A 4 21.44 12.99 -26.88
N LEU A 5 22.66 13.31 -26.43
CA LEU A 5 23.11 13.03 -25.07
C LEU A 5 22.30 13.82 -24.02
N LEU A 6 22.04 15.11 -24.28
CA LEU A 6 21.24 15.93 -23.36
C LEU A 6 19.81 15.40 -23.24
N VAL A 7 19.19 15.05 -24.36
CA VAL A 7 17.82 14.50 -24.38
C VAL A 7 17.78 13.16 -23.65
N SER A 8 18.70 12.24 -23.92
CA SER A 8 18.70 10.92 -23.28
C SER A 8 18.94 11.02 -21.77
N THR A 9 19.89 11.84 -21.32
CA THR A 9 20.11 12.08 -19.88
C THR A 9 18.88 12.72 -19.23
N GLY A 10 18.23 13.68 -19.88
CA GLY A 10 17.00 14.28 -19.40
C GLY A 10 15.86 13.26 -19.23
N VAL A 11 15.67 12.38 -20.22
CA VAL A 11 14.66 11.31 -20.17
C VAL A 11 14.95 10.31 -19.05
N VAL A 12 16.21 9.87 -18.91
CA VAL A 12 16.60 8.93 -17.85
C VAL A 12 16.43 9.56 -16.46
N ALA A 13 16.83 10.82 -16.28
CA ALA A 13 16.65 11.55 -15.03
C ALA A 13 15.15 11.70 -14.68
N TYR A 14 14.32 12.01 -15.68
CA TYR A 14 12.88 12.10 -15.50
C TYR A 14 12.26 10.75 -15.09
N LEU A 15 12.55 9.68 -15.84
CA LEU A 15 12.05 8.34 -15.51
C LEU A 15 12.52 7.87 -14.13
N GLY A 16 13.76 8.15 -13.76
CA GLY A 16 14.31 7.86 -12.45
C GLY A 16 13.54 8.56 -11.32
N SER A 17 13.19 9.83 -11.51
CA SER A 17 12.40 10.59 -10.51
C SER A 17 11.02 9.98 -10.27
N VAL A 18 10.35 9.51 -11.32
CA VAL A 18 9.02 8.89 -11.24
C VAL A 18 9.10 7.52 -10.56
N MET A 19 10.07 6.68 -10.92
CA MET A 19 10.25 5.36 -10.29
C MET A 19 10.57 5.47 -8.80
N VAL A 20 11.45 6.39 -8.41
CA VAL A 20 11.81 6.59 -7.00
C VAL A 20 10.59 7.03 -6.18
N ALA A 21 9.74 7.90 -6.74
CA ALA A 21 8.53 8.33 -6.07
C ALA A 21 7.52 7.17 -5.89
N ARG A 22 7.34 6.33 -6.91
CA ARG A 22 6.48 5.13 -6.84
C ARG A 22 6.99 4.12 -5.82
N HIS A 23 8.29 3.79 -5.84
CA HIS A 23 8.86 2.85 -4.88
C HIS A 23 8.79 3.36 -3.45
N ARG A 24 8.96 4.67 -3.22
CA ARG A 24 8.73 5.26 -1.90
C ARG A 24 7.28 5.14 -1.44
N ALA A 25 6.32 5.37 -2.32
CA ALA A 25 4.90 5.22 -1.99
C ALA A 25 4.58 3.78 -1.56
N GLN A 26 5.09 2.80 -2.32
CA GLN A 26 4.90 1.38 -2.02
C GLN A 26 5.53 0.99 -0.68
N ALA A 27 6.81 1.34 -0.48
CA ALA A 27 7.54 0.99 0.73
C ALA A 27 6.95 1.66 2.00
N ALA A 28 6.46 2.90 1.87
CA ALA A 28 5.80 3.59 2.96
C ALA A 28 4.46 2.92 3.32
N ALA A 29 3.67 2.52 2.32
CA ALA A 29 2.40 1.82 2.54
C ALA A 29 2.63 0.47 3.25
N ASP A 30 3.61 -0.33 2.80
CA ASP A 30 3.90 -1.64 3.37
C ASP A 30 4.36 -1.55 4.84
N LEU A 31 5.29 -0.62 5.15
CA LEU A 31 5.78 -0.41 6.51
C LEU A 31 4.68 0.13 7.43
N ALA A 32 3.83 1.03 6.94
CA ALA A 32 2.71 1.56 7.70
C ALA A 32 1.66 0.49 7.99
N ALA A 33 1.35 -0.38 7.00
CA ALA A 33 0.41 -1.49 7.16
C ALA A 33 0.91 -2.51 8.20
N LEU A 34 2.18 -2.92 8.14
CA LEU A 34 2.78 -3.82 9.12
C LEU A 34 2.83 -3.20 10.53
N ALA A 35 3.16 -1.92 10.63
CA ALA A 35 3.19 -1.22 11.91
C ALA A 35 1.79 -1.06 12.54
N GLY A 36 0.76 -0.88 11.71
CA GLY A 36 -0.64 -0.89 12.14
C GLY A 36 -1.08 -2.28 12.60
N ALA A 37 -0.77 -3.32 11.82
CA ALA A 37 -1.10 -4.71 12.15
C ALA A 37 -0.46 -5.14 13.49
N ALA A 38 0.79 -4.73 13.76
CA ALA A 38 1.46 -5.00 15.03
C ALA A 38 0.78 -4.35 16.26
N ARG A 39 -0.07 -3.34 16.04
CA ARG A 39 -0.80 -2.63 17.12
C ARG A 39 -2.30 -2.88 17.11
N LEU A 40 -2.79 -3.74 16.21
CA LEU A 40 -4.20 -4.17 16.17
C LEU A 40 -4.71 -4.74 17.51
N PRO A 41 -3.93 -5.49 18.31
CA PRO A 41 -4.38 -5.98 19.62
C PRO A 41 -4.67 -4.87 20.64
N ALA A 42 -4.11 -3.68 20.45
CA ALA A 42 -4.35 -2.51 21.31
C ALA A 42 -5.56 -1.67 20.85
N GLY A 43 -6.22 -2.07 19.75
CA GLY A 43 -7.39 -1.39 19.18
C GLY A 43 -7.11 -0.62 17.90
N VAL A 44 -8.18 -0.34 17.15
CA VAL A 44 -8.16 0.32 15.83
C VAL A 44 -7.49 1.70 15.86
N ALA A 45 -7.80 2.51 16.88
CA ALA A 45 -7.21 3.84 17.02
C ALA A 45 -5.69 3.80 17.24
N ALA A 46 -5.21 2.84 18.03
CA ALA A 46 -3.77 2.66 18.27
C ALA A 46 -3.03 2.14 17.02
N ALA A 47 -3.69 1.27 16.23
CA ALA A 47 -3.19 0.79 14.95
C ALA A 47 -3.01 1.94 13.94
N CYS A 48 -4.06 2.74 13.73
CA CYS A 48 -3.99 3.85 12.79
C CYS A 48 -3.03 4.97 13.23
N ALA A 49 -3.01 5.32 14.52
CA ALA A 49 -2.03 6.28 15.03
C ALA A 49 -0.57 5.82 14.81
N ARG A 50 -0.31 4.50 14.90
CA ARG A 50 1.02 3.94 14.62
C ARG A 50 1.36 3.98 13.13
N ALA A 51 0.41 3.60 12.26
CA ALA A 51 0.57 3.65 10.82
C ALA A 51 0.87 5.08 10.33
N GLU A 52 0.11 6.07 10.82
CA GLU A 52 0.34 7.49 10.50
C GLU A 52 1.70 7.99 10.98
N ARG A 53 2.17 7.54 12.16
CA ARG A 53 3.49 7.94 12.65
C ARG A 53 4.60 7.44 11.72
N VAL A 54 4.50 6.19 11.26
CA VAL A 54 5.46 5.62 10.30
C VAL A 54 5.39 6.36 8.95
N ALA A 55 4.19 6.68 8.47
CA ALA A 55 4.02 7.47 7.27
C ALA A 55 4.69 8.86 7.35
N ARG A 56 4.53 9.56 8.48
CA ARG A 56 5.20 10.85 8.72
C ARG A 56 6.71 10.71 8.77
N GLU A 57 7.23 9.67 9.41
CA GLU A 57 8.68 9.36 9.42
C GLU A 57 9.20 9.11 7.98
N MET A 58 8.37 8.51 7.12
CA MET A 58 8.65 8.31 5.69
C MET A 58 8.42 9.55 4.82
N ARG A 59 8.05 10.69 5.42
CA ARG A 59 7.69 11.96 4.75
C ARG A 59 6.53 11.83 3.76
N VAL A 60 5.60 10.92 4.03
CA VAL A 60 4.34 10.81 3.31
C VAL A 60 3.26 11.49 4.15
N GLY A 61 2.77 12.63 3.68
CA GLY A 61 1.84 13.48 4.43
C GLY A 61 0.38 13.04 4.36
N ASP A 62 0.00 12.36 3.28
CA ASP A 62 -1.40 12.01 3.02
C ASP A 62 -1.55 10.49 3.05
N VAL A 63 -1.94 9.97 4.23
CA VAL A 63 -2.10 8.54 4.47
C VAL A 63 -3.47 8.28 5.08
N ARG A 64 -4.20 7.35 4.48
CA ARG A 64 -5.51 6.89 4.96
C ARG A 64 -5.36 5.50 5.56
N CYS A 65 -5.80 5.35 6.80
CA CYS A 65 -5.83 4.08 7.51
C CYS A 65 -7.27 3.59 7.64
N GLY A 66 -7.52 2.36 7.21
CA GLY A 66 -8.76 1.62 7.45
C GLY A 66 -8.43 0.27 8.08
N VAL A 67 -9.32 -0.20 8.96
CA VAL A 67 -9.26 -1.56 9.49
C VAL A 67 -10.50 -2.30 9.01
N ASP A 68 -10.28 -3.42 8.34
CA ASP A 68 -11.32 -4.31 7.84
C ASP A 68 -11.19 -5.66 8.56
N ASP A 69 -12.07 -5.91 9.54
CA ASP A 69 -12.03 -7.06 10.45
C ASP A 69 -10.70 -7.19 11.22
N LEU A 70 -9.75 -7.95 10.68
CA LEU A 70 -8.39 -8.17 11.21
C LEU A 70 -7.28 -7.68 10.27
N ASP A 71 -7.65 -7.01 9.18
CA ASP A 71 -6.73 -6.53 8.16
C ASP A 71 -6.61 -5.00 8.21
N VAL A 72 -5.39 -4.51 8.30
CA VAL A 72 -5.08 -3.08 8.24
C VAL A 72 -4.78 -2.70 6.80
N VAL A 73 -5.60 -1.84 6.22
CA VAL A 73 -5.43 -1.28 4.88
C VAL A 73 -4.89 0.14 5.02
N VAL A 74 -3.69 0.38 4.48
CA VAL A 74 -3.07 1.69 4.46
C VAL A 74 -2.91 2.16 3.03
N THR A 75 -3.46 3.33 2.74
CA THR A 75 -3.30 4.03 1.46
C THR A 75 -2.35 5.19 1.64
N ALA A 76 -1.25 5.22 0.90
CA ALA A 76 -0.25 6.27 0.91
C ALA A 76 -0.28 7.05 -0.41
N ASP A 77 -0.47 8.36 -0.32
CA ASP A 77 -0.43 9.27 -1.46
C ASP A 77 0.87 10.09 -1.43
N VAL A 78 1.69 9.94 -2.46
CA VAL A 78 2.97 10.64 -2.61
C VAL A 78 2.91 11.58 -3.79
N ALA A 79 3.18 12.87 -3.55
CA ALA A 79 3.33 13.84 -4.62
C ALA A 79 4.61 13.54 -5.43
N VAL A 80 4.45 13.33 -6.73
CA VAL A 80 5.55 13.17 -7.69
C VAL A 80 5.76 14.53 -8.36
N ALA A 81 6.95 15.10 -8.18
CA ALA A 81 7.32 16.33 -8.87
C ALA A 81 7.08 16.13 -10.39
N PHE A 82 6.30 17.03 -10.99
CA PHE A 82 5.96 17.05 -12.42
C PHE A 82 5.05 15.92 -12.96
N ALA A 83 4.62 14.94 -12.14
CA ALA A 83 3.79 13.82 -12.59
C ALA A 83 2.48 13.60 -11.77
N GLY A 84 2.18 14.47 -10.81
CA GLY A 84 0.92 14.43 -10.05
C GLY A 84 1.03 13.64 -8.74
N ILE A 85 0.02 12.84 -8.41
CA ILE A 85 -0.05 12.07 -7.16
C ILE A 85 0.09 10.58 -7.47
N ALA A 86 1.06 9.91 -6.84
CA ALA A 86 1.21 8.45 -6.87
C ALA A 86 0.55 7.86 -5.63
N ARG A 87 -0.55 7.13 -5.85
CA ARG A 87 -1.28 6.40 -4.82
C ARG A 87 -0.80 4.95 -4.75
N ALA A 88 -0.49 4.47 -3.55
CA ALA A 88 -0.18 3.07 -3.28
C ALA A 88 -1.04 2.57 -2.11
N THR A 89 -1.53 1.34 -2.20
CA THR A 89 -2.37 0.71 -1.17
C THR A 89 -1.72 -0.59 -0.73
N ALA A 90 -1.53 -0.77 0.59
CA ALA A 90 -1.02 -2.00 1.19
C ALA A 90 -1.99 -2.53 2.23
N ARG A 91 -2.17 -3.85 2.28
CA ARG A 91 -3.03 -4.56 3.23
C ARG A 91 -2.18 -5.54 4.03
N ALA A 92 -2.24 -5.45 5.35
CA ALA A 92 -1.56 -6.37 6.26
C ALA A 92 -2.56 -6.92 7.27
N GLY A 93 -2.72 -8.24 7.28
CA GLY A 93 -3.45 -8.97 8.31
C GLY A 93 -2.89 -10.38 8.46
N PRO A 94 -3.41 -11.14 9.44
CA PRO A 94 -2.87 -12.45 9.78
C PRO A 94 -2.90 -13.36 8.55
N GLU A 95 -1.82 -14.12 8.33
CA GLU A 95 -1.82 -15.18 7.34
C GLU A 95 -3.01 -16.08 7.61
N GLN A 96 -3.97 -16.09 6.69
CA GLN A 96 -5.09 -16.99 6.79
C GLN A 96 -4.49 -18.40 6.81
N PRO A 97 -4.67 -19.19 7.88
CA PRO A 97 -4.21 -20.57 7.88
C PRO A 97 -4.79 -21.23 6.62
N PRO A 98 -4.04 -22.10 5.93
CA PRO A 98 -4.43 -22.66 4.64
C PRO A 98 -5.72 -23.47 4.78
N ARG A 99 -6.88 -22.79 4.72
CA ARG A 99 -8.20 -23.40 4.68
C ARG A 99 -8.32 -24.33 3.49
N GLN A 100 -7.53 -24.11 2.42
CA GLN A 100 -7.46 -24.96 1.25
C GLN A 100 -6.95 -26.38 1.53
N ARG A 101 -6.09 -26.59 2.55
CA ARG A 101 -5.63 -27.95 2.91
C ARG A 101 -6.73 -28.73 3.64
N VAL A 102 -7.70 -28.06 4.26
CA VAL A 102 -8.88 -28.69 4.89
C VAL A 102 -10.05 -28.82 3.90
N LEU A 103 -10.25 -27.85 2.99
CA LEU A 103 -11.31 -27.89 1.99
C LEU A 103 -11.02 -28.86 0.82
N GLY A 104 -9.77 -29.29 0.64
CA GLY A 104 -9.43 -30.42 -0.23
C GLY A 104 -10.05 -31.76 0.21
N LEU A 105 -10.59 -31.85 1.44
CA LEU A 105 -11.44 -32.95 1.90
C LEU A 105 -12.94 -32.72 1.64
N PHE A 106 -13.38 -31.51 1.26
CA PHE A 106 -14.79 -31.10 1.13
C PHE A 106 -15.07 -30.24 -0.12
N GLY A 107 -14.89 -30.81 -1.32
CA GLY A 107 -15.70 -30.56 -2.55
C GLY A 107 -15.74 -29.15 -3.23
N PRO A 108 -16.07 -29.08 -4.55
CA PRO A 108 -15.92 -27.87 -5.38
C PRO A 108 -17.26 -27.11 -5.57
N SER A 109 -17.81 -26.48 -4.54
CA SER A 109 -19.11 -25.78 -4.67
C SER A 109 -19.30 -24.50 -3.86
N MET A 110 -18.25 -23.69 -3.63
CA MET A 110 -18.45 -22.34 -3.06
C MET A 110 -18.12 -21.22 -4.06
N PRO A 111 -19.08 -20.31 -4.33
CA PRO A 111 -18.83 -19.12 -5.13
C PRO A 111 -17.98 -18.11 -4.35
N ALA A 112 -17.20 -17.32 -5.09
CA ALA A 112 -16.31 -16.29 -4.57
C ALA A 112 -17.06 -15.26 -3.68
N ARG A 113 -16.41 -14.82 -2.59
CA ARG A 113 -16.96 -13.78 -1.70
C ARG A 113 -17.02 -12.42 -2.41
N PRO A 114 -18.08 -11.63 -2.20
CA PRO A 114 -18.27 -10.33 -2.83
C PRO A 114 -17.41 -9.17 -2.25
N THR A 115 -16.47 -9.44 -1.34
CA THR A 115 -15.70 -8.41 -0.62
C THR A 115 -14.45 -7.89 -1.37
N ASP A 116 -14.14 -8.41 -2.57
CA ASP A 116 -13.11 -7.81 -3.46
C ASP A 116 -13.55 -6.50 -4.13
N ARG A 117 -14.77 -6.02 -3.84
CA ARG A 117 -15.22 -4.71 -4.29
C ARG A 117 -14.61 -3.65 -3.38
N ALA A 118 -13.40 -3.23 -3.75
CA ALA A 118 -12.74 -2.02 -3.27
C ALA A 118 -13.76 -0.88 -3.06
N PRO A 119 -13.72 -0.14 -1.93
CA PRO A 119 -14.51 1.07 -1.82
C PRO A 119 -14.01 2.07 -2.87
N ALA A 120 -14.89 2.37 -3.82
CA ALA A 120 -14.76 3.51 -4.71
C ALA A 120 -14.58 4.77 -3.85
N ALA A 121 -13.43 5.43 -4.00
CA ALA A 121 -13.27 6.78 -3.49
C ALA A 121 -14.02 7.73 -4.42
N ALA A 122 -15.11 8.29 -3.89
CA ALA A 122 -15.72 9.54 -4.33
C ALA A 122 -14.79 10.73 -4.05
#